data_AF-A0A428XN90-F1
#
_entry.id   AF-A0A428XN90-F1
#
_cell.length_a   1.000
_cell.length_b   1.000
_cell.length_c   1.000
_cell.angle_alpha   90.00
_cell.angle_beta   90.00
_cell.angle_gamma   90.00
#
_symmetry.space_group_name_H-M   'P 1'
#
loop_
_entity.id
_entity.type
_entity.pdbx_description
1 polymer ?
#
loop_
_entity_poly.entity_id
_entity_poly.type
_entity_poly.pdbx_seq_one_letter_code
_entity_poly.pdbx_strand_id
1 'polypeptide(L)'
;MSTDPHPGTPDRLVALWRNLVLRSPGWAAGQLREFLDSSHRPAGPIAADLQVLVAEALHRNHALVDAFDASVEAARTAADLEPPDWQRLTTALIIHTDIVVCAGDDRAVAAATDALTLVADLDEPDPDRHALARALHAVAVYHHEDGEEGHRELALIRATSADTPIGAVLAAAGVAMADGLQGSGPHQRPAGTPPPLRGGVLQPHLDAPATDELAYRVRAWPANRPAGYAADPGPRQP
;
A
#
# COMPACT_ATOMS: atom_id res chain seq x y z
N MET A 1 -8.14 18.09 40.28
CA MET A 1 -8.83 17.33 39.23
C MET A 1 -7.80 17.05 38.15
N SER A 2 -7.31 15.81 38.06
CA SER A 2 -6.30 15.39 37.07
C SER A 2 -7.05 15.02 35.80
N THR A 3 -6.78 15.72 34.70
CA THR A 3 -7.25 15.38 33.36
C THR A 3 -6.09 14.78 32.59
N ASP A 4 -5.56 13.67 33.09
CA ASP A 4 -4.64 12.86 32.29
C ASP A 4 -5.49 12.03 31.32
N PRO A 5 -5.32 12.19 29.99
CA PRO A 5 -5.99 11.32 29.03
C PRO A 5 -5.50 9.89 29.25
N HIS A 6 -6.43 8.96 29.44
CA HIS A 6 -6.11 7.54 29.54
C HIS A 6 -5.31 7.11 28.30
N PRO A 7 -4.09 6.55 28.46
CA PRO A 7 -3.21 6.17 27.35
C PRO A 7 -3.66 4.90 26.60
N GLY A 8 -4.97 4.74 26.36
CA GLY A 8 -5.53 3.58 25.68
C GLY A 8 -6.78 3.86 24.83
N THR A 9 -7.19 5.13 24.66
CA THR A 9 -8.38 5.49 23.88
C THR A 9 -8.11 5.68 22.37
N PRO A 10 -6.97 6.27 21.94
CA PRO A 10 -6.62 6.42 20.51
C PRO A 10 -6.52 5.09 19.75
N ASP A 11 -5.75 4.15 20.30
CA ASP A 11 -5.52 2.85 19.67
C ASP A 11 -6.78 1.99 19.58
N ARG A 12 -7.71 2.16 20.55
CA ARG A 12 -9.01 1.48 20.55
C ARG A 12 -9.92 1.98 19.43
N LEU A 13 -9.88 3.27 19.11
CA LEU A 13 -10.68 3.82 18.02
C LEU A 13 -10.21 3.29 16.67
N VAL A 14 -8.90 3.31 16.41
CA VAL A 14 -8.32 2.76 15.18
C VAL A 14 -8.59 1.25 15.10
N ALA A 15 -8.41 0.50 16.19
CA ALA A 15 -8.70 -0.94 16.22
C ALA A 15 -10.19 -1.25 15.95
N LEU A 16 -11.12 -0.45 16.46
CA LEU A 16 -12.54 -0.60 16.19
C LEU A 16 -12.85 -0.44 14.71
N TRP A 17 -12.33 0.62 14.09
CA TRP A 17 -12.52 0.85 12.65
C TRP A 17 -11.87 -0.24 11.80
N ARG A 18 -10.65 -0.68 12.16
CA ARG A 18 -9.99 -1.80 11.48
C ARG A 18 -10.87 -3.06 11.48
N ASN A 19 -11.46 -3.40 12.62
CA ASN A 19 -12.37 -4.54 12.71
C ASN A 19 -13.62 -4.39 11.84
N LEU A 20 -14.15 -3.17 11.69
CA LEU A 20 -15.27 -2.90 10.78
C LEU A 20 -14.86 -3.02 9.31
N VAL A 21 -13.71 -2.47 8.93
CA VAL A 21 -13.17 -2.56 7.56
C VAL A 21 -12.93 -4.01 7.15
N LEU A 22 -12.41 -4.85 8.05
CA LEU A 22 -12.22 -6.27 7.78
C LEU A 22 -13.52 -7.03 7.50
N ARG A 23 -14.64 -6.59 8.11
CA ARG A 23 -15.97 -7.24 7.97
C ARG A 23 -16.76 -6.71 6.78
N SER A 24 -16.73 -5.40 6.54
CA SER A 24 -17.55 -4.73 5.53
C SER A 24 -16.85 -3.48 4.98
N PRO A 25 -15.88 -3.64 4.06
CA PRO A 25 -14.97 -2.56 3.66
C PRO A 25 -15.69 -1.36 3.02
N GLY A 26 -16.62 -1.60 2.08
CA GLY A 26 -17.35 -0.51 1.43
C GLY A 26 -18.22 0.32 2.38
N TRP A 27 -19.00 -0.35 3.24
CA TRP A 27 -19.81 0.34 4.26
C TRP A 27 -18.92 1.09 5.27
N ALA A 28 -17.86 0.45 5.76
CA ALA A 28 -16.95 1.06 6.72
C ALA A 28 -16.24 2.28 6.13
N ALA A 29 -15.82 2.25 4.86
CA ALA A 29 -15.21 3.40 4.18
C ALA A 29 -16.15 4.60 4.13
N GLY A 30 -17.43 4.40 3.78
CA GLY A 30 -18.43 5.46 3.77
C GLY A 30 -18.65 6.07 5.15
N GLN A 31 -18.85 5.22 6.17
CA GLN A 31 -19.05 5.67 7.55
C GLN A 31 -17.81 6.36 8.14
N LEU A 32 -16.61 5.91 7.76
CA LEU A 32 -15.37 6.50 8.23
C LEU A 32 -15.12 7.88 7.60
N ARG A 33 -15.44 8.05 6.31
CA ARG A 33 -15.43 9.36 5.64
C ARG A 33 -16.40 10.33 6.32
N GLU A 34 -17.66 9.92 6.53
CA GLU A 34 -18.65 10.74 7.26
C GLU A 34 -18.15 11.14 8.66
N PHE A 35 -17.51 10.21 9.38
CA PHE A 35 -16.93 10.50 10.68
C PHE A 35 -15.78 11.51 10.61
N LEU A 36 -14.89 11.40 9.62
CA LEU A 36 -13.76 12.31 9.41
C LEU A 36 -14.20 13.70 8.92
N ASP A 37 -15.35 13.81 8.25
CA ASP A 37 -15.94 15.08 7.81
C ASP A 37 -16.83 15.74 8.89
N SER A 38 -17.12 15.03 9.98
CA SER A 38 -18.00 15.51 11.03
C SER A 38 -17.33 16.50 12.00
N SER A 39 -18.15 17.19 12.81
CA SER A 39 -17.67 17.98 13.95
C SER A 39 -16.98 17.15 15.05
N HIS A 40 -17.01 15.82 14.94
CA HIS A 40 -16.37 14.88 15.86
C HIS A 40 -15.07 14.27 15.31
N ARG A 41 -14.52 14.85 14.23
CA ARG A 41 -13.24 14.44 13.65
C ARG A 41 -12.16 14.35 14.75
N PRO A 42 -11.42 13.22 14.85
CA PRO A 42 -10.37 13.07 15.83
C PRO A 42 -9.17 13.97 15.50
N ALA A 43 -8.34 14.25 16.51
CA ALA A 43 -7.18 15.12 16.37
C ALA A 43 -6.03 14.46 15.58
N GLY A 44 -5.23 15.32 14.94
CA GLY A 44 -4.00 15.08 14.17
C GLY A 44 -3.65 13.61 13.88
N PRO A 45 -2.84 12.94 14.71
CA PRO A 45 -2.28 11.62 14.38
C PRO A 45 -3.32 10.54 14.13
N ILE A 46 -4.43 10.56 14.89
CA ILE A 46 -5.51 9.57 14.73
C ILE A 46 -6.24 9.81 13.40
N ALA A 47 -6.46 11.08 13.03
CA ALA A 47 -7.08 11.39 11.75
C ALA A 47 -6.22 10.89 10.58
N ALA A 48 -4.89 11.03 10.66
CA ALA A 48 -3.97 10.48 9.66
C ALA A 48 -4.11 8.96 9.53
N ASP A 49 -4.10 8.22 10.64
CA ASP A 49 -4.26 6.75 10.64
C ASP A 49 -5.61 6.33 10.05
N LEU A 50 -6.68 7.06 10.39
CA LEU A 50 -8.01 6.79 9.87
C LEU A 50 -8.12 7.10 8.36
N GLN A 51 -7.44 8.14 7.86
CA GLN A 51 -7.41 8.42 6.41
C GLN A 51 -6.69 7.30 5.64
N VAL A 52 -5.58 6.78 6.16
CA VAL A 52 -4.92 5.60 5.58
C VAL A 52 -5.89 4.41 5.55
N LEU A 53 -6.62 4.20 6.65
CA LEU A 53 -7.59 3.11 6.75
C LEU A 53 -8.77 3.26 5.77
N VAL A 54 -9.20 4.48 5.45
CA VAL A 54 -10.17 4.74 4.36
C VAL A 54 -9.60 4.27 3.02
N ALA A 55 -8.36 4.64 2.71
CA ALA A 55 -7.72 4.25 1.45
C ALA A 55 -7.59 2.72 1.33
N GLU A 56 -7.14 2.04 2.39
CA GLU A 56 -7.06 0.57 2.44
C GLU A 56 -8.43 -0.11 2.33
N ALA A 57 -9.47 0.46 2.95
CA ALA A 57 -10.84 -0.05 2.86
C ALA A 57 -11.39 0.03 1.43
N LEU A 58 -11.16 1.16 0.75
CA LEU A 58 -11.58 1.36 -0.64
C LEU A 58 -10.78 0.46 -1.60
N HIS A 59 -9.48 0.32 -1.37
CA HIS A 59 -8.63 -0.61 -2.12
C HIS A 59 -9.16 -2.05 -1.98
N ARG A 60 -9.46 -2.49 -0.75
CA ARG A 60 -10.07 -3.81 -0.50
C ARG A 60 -11.46 -3.97 -1.13
N ASN A 61 -12.18 -2.87 -1.35
CA ASN A 61 -13.48 -2.85 -2.04
C ASN A 61 -13.36 -2.66 -3.56
N HIS A 62 -12.16 -2.77 -4.13
CA HIS A 62 -11.89 -2.60 -5.56
C HIS A 62 -12.22 -1.20 -6.12
N ALA A 63 -12.37 -0.19 -5.25
CA ALA A 63 -12.66 1.19 -5.62
C ALA A 63 -11.35 2.00 -5.77
N LEU A 64 -10.51 1.63 -6.73
CA LEU A 64 -9.13 2.15 -6.86
C LEU A 64 -9.05 3.67 -7.07
N VAL A 65 -10.00 4.27 -7.81
CA VAL A 65 -10.04 5.73 -8.01
C VAL A 65 -10.29 6.44 -6.68
N ASP A 66 -11.31 5.99 -5.93
CA ASP A 66 -11.62 6.54 -4.61
C ASP A 66 -10.49 6.28 -3.60
N ALA A 67 -9.83 5.12 -3.69
CA ALA A 67 -8.69 4.75 -2.86
C ALA A 67 -7.50 5.67 -3.13
N PHE A 68 -7.24 6.02 -4.40
CA PHE A 68 -6.21 6.97 -4.79
C PHE A 68 -6.45 8.33 -4.13
N ASP A 69 -7.64 8.89 -4.28
CA ASP A 69 -7.98 10.20 -3.68
C ASP A 69 -7.84 10.18 -2.15
N ALA A 70 -8.32 9.10 -1.51
CA ALA A 70 -8.17 8.92 -0.06
C ALA A 70 -6.70 8.80 0.38
N SER A 71 -5.86 8.12 -0.41
CA SER A 71 -4.43 7.95 -0.09
C SER A 71 -3.66 9.28 -0.17
N VAL A 72 -4.04 10.16 -1.11
CA VAL A 72 -3.47 11.52 -1.21
C VAL A 72 -3.85 12.34 0.01
N GLU A 73 -5.11 12.27 0.43
CA GLU A 73 -5.57 12.98 1.64
C GLU A 73 -4.90 12.44 2.91
N ALA A 74 -4.66 11.13 2.97
CA ALA A 74 -3.91 10.52 4.06
C ALA A 74 -2.47 11.04 4.13
N ALA A 75 -1.77 11.12 3.00
CA ALA A 75 -0.42 11.65 2.93
C ALA A 75 -0.36 13.14 3.33
N ARG A 76 -1.31 13.95 2.87
CA ARG A 76 -1.44 15.36 3.29
C ARG A 76 -1.67 15.49 4.79
N THR A 77 -2.65 14.76 5.32
CA THR A 77 -2.97 14.78 6.75
C THR A 77 -1.76 14.38 7.61
N ALA A 78 -0.96 13.42 7.17
CA ALA A 78 0.27 13.01 7.86
C ALA A 78 1.40 14.04 7.74
N ALA A 79 1.55 14.68 6.58
CA ALA A 79 2.56 15.71 6.33
C ALA A 79 2.28 17.00 7.14
N ASP A 80 1.01 17.31 7.40
CA ASP A 80 0.57 18.50 8.15
C ASP A 80 0.67 18.33 9.69
N LEU A 81 1.19 17.20 10.19
CA LEU A 81 1.34 16.96 11.63
C LEU A 81 2.46 17.82 12.22
N GLU A 82 2.17 18.46 13.36
CA GLU A 82 3.13 19.21 14.16
C GLU A 82 3.21 18.65 15.59
N PRO A 83 4.39 18.16 16.04
CA PRO A 83 5.63 17.99 15.27
C PRO A 83 5.50 16.92 14.16
N PRO A 84 6.42 16.91 13.16
CA PRO A 84 6.39 15.93 12.08
C PRO A 84 6.41 14.49 12.59
N ASP A 85 5.53 13.66 12.03
CA ASP A 85 5.47 12.22 12.29
C ASP A 85 5.82 11.43 11.02
N TRP A 86 7.12 11.20 10.83
CA TRP A 86 7.66 10.54 9.65
C TRP A 86 7.18 9.10 9.48
N GLN A 87 6.85 8.40 10.58
CA GLN A 87 6.35 7.04 10.51
C GLN A 87 4.95 7.01 9.88
N ARG A 88 4.08 7.94 10.25
CA ARG A 88 2.75 8.07 9.65
C ARG A 88 2.81 8.50 8.19
N LEU A 89 3.66 9.47 7.87
CA LEU A 89 3.86 9.89 6.48
C LEU A 89 4.39 8.74 5.62
N THR A 90 5.39 8.01 6.10
CA THR A 90 5.92 6.81 5.43
C THR A 90 4.82 5.77 5.19
N THR A 91 3.97 5.52 6.19
CA THR A 91 2.83 4.59 6.04
C THR A 91 1.90 5.05 4.93
N ALA A 92 1.52 6.32 4.93
CA ALA A 92 0.62 6.89 3.94
C ALA A 92 1.19 6.82 2.53
N LEU A 93 2.49 7.11 2.36
CA LEU A 93 3.16 7.03 1.06
C LEU A 93 3.31 5.59 0.55
N ILE A 94 3.64 4.63 1.42
CA ILE A 94 3.70 3.21 1.01
C ILE A 94 2.31 2.73 0.54
N ILE A 95 1.24 3.10 1.24
CA ILE A 95 -0.14 2.75 0.84
C ILE A 95 -0.56 3.48 -0.44
N HIS A 96 -0.16 4.74 -0.60
CA HIS A 96 -0.37 5.47 -1.86
C HIS A 96 0.30 4.75 -3.03
N THR A 97 1.58 4.44 -2.91
CA THR A 97 2.36 3.71 -3.92
C THR A 97 1.74 2.36 -4.24
N ASP A 98 1.30 1.62 -3.22
CA ASP A 98 0.59 0.35 -3.40
C ASP A 98 -0.63 0.51 -4.32
N ILE A 99 -1.48 1.50 -4.04
CA ILE A 99 -2.70 1.78 -4.82
C ILE A 99 -2.35 2.19 -6.26
N VAL A 100 -1.33 3.02 -6.45
CA VAL A 100 -0.89 3.51 -7.77
C VAL A 100 -0.36 2.34 -8.62
N VAL A 101 0.45 1.45 -8.02
CA VAL A 101 0.93 0.21 -8.66
C VAL A 101 -0.24 -0.70 -9.03
N CYS A 102 -1.21 -0.90 -8.12
CA CYS A 102 -2.38 -1.73 -8.39
C CYS A 102 -3.27 -1.17 -9.50
N ALA A 103 -3.39 0.16 -9.59
CA ALA A 103 -4.08 0.83 -10.68
C ALA A 103 -3.35 0.73 -12.02
N GLY A 104 -2.05 0.42 -12.00
CA GLY A 104 -1.17 0.52 -13.17
C GLY A 104 -1.18 1.95 -13.72
N ASP A 105 -1.09 2.94 -12.84
CA ASP A 105 -1.02 4.35 -13.22
C ASP A 105 0.41 4.68 -13.65
N ASP A 106 0.57 5.51 -14.68
CA ASP A 106 1.90 5.86 -15.22
C ASP A 106 2.79 6.61 -14.22
N ARG A 107 2.23 7.09 -13.10
CA ARG A 107 2.96 7.70 -11.98
C ARG A 107 3.52 6.68 -10.98
N ALA A 108 3.32 5.38 -11.17
CA ALA A 108 3.72 4.34 -10.22
C ALA A 108 5.21 4.39 -9.85
N VAL A 109 6.09 4.59 -10.83
CA VAL A 109 7.53 4.68 -10.57
C VAL A 109 7.85 5.89 -9.72
N ALA A 110 7.37 7.08 -10.10
CA ALA A 110 7.60 8.31 -9.35
C ALA A 110 7.09 8.20 -7.89
N ALA A 111 5.87 7.69 -7.68
CA ALA A 111 5.33 7.48 -6.33
C ALA A 111 6.18 6.50 -5.51
N ALA A 112 6.68 5.42 -6.14
CA ALA A 112 7.56 4.47 -5.48
C ALA A 112 8.94 5.05 -5.16
N THR A 113 9.50 5.87 -6.04
CA THR A 113 10.75 6.60 -5.81
C THR A 113 10.60 7.56 -4.63
N ASP A 114 9.54 8.37 -4.60
CA ASP A 114 9.29 9.33 -3.52
C ASP A 114 9.18 8.62 -2.15
N ALA A 115 8.41 7.51 -2.10
CA ALA A 115 8.29 6.71 -0.88
C ALA A 115 9.64 6.11 -0.46
N LEU A 116 10.41 5.56 -1.40
CA LEU A 116 11.72 4.97 -1.14
C LEU A 116 12.73 6.00 -0.62
N THR A 117 12.79 7.17 -1.25
CA THR A 117 13.66 8.28 -0.81
C THR A 117 13.30 8.72 0.59
N LEU A 118 12.01 8.91 0.91
CA LEU A 118 11.61 9.28 2.26
C LEU A 118 12.07 8.27 3.30
N VAL A 119 11.87 6.96 3.05
CA VAL A 119 12.28 5.92 4.01
C VAL A 119 13.80 5.87 4.18
N ALA A 120 14.55 6.07 3.10
CA ALA A 120 16.01 6.04 3.11
C ALA A 120 16.64 7.24 3.83
N ASP A 121 15.97 8.38 3.83
CA ASP A 121 16.46 9.64 4.41
C ASP A 121 16.08 9.82 5.90
N LEU A 122 15.37 8.86 6.51
CA LEU A 122 15.08 8.89 7.95
C LEU A 122 16.35 8.70 8.78
N ASP A 123 16.45 9.41 9.91
CA ASP A 123 17.56 9.27 10.87
C ASP A 123 17.68 7.82 11.40
N GLU A 124 16.54 7.16 11.60
CA GLU A 124 16.43 5.76 11.99
C GLU A 124 15.53 5.01 10.98
N PRO A 125 16.08 4.49 9.87
CA PRO A 125 15.29 3.84 8.84
C PRO A 125 14.77 2.48 9.33
N ASP A 126 13.47 2.24 9.16
CA ASP A 126 12.84 0.93 9.38
C ASP A 126 13.22 -0.01 8.22
N PRO A 127 14.01 -1.08 8.48
CA PRO A 127 14.53 -1.95 7.44
C PRO A 127 13.43 -2.72 6.70
N ASP A 128 12.34 -3.08 7.37
CA ASP A 128 11.25 -3.84 6.77
C ASP A 128 10.42 -2.93 5.84
N ARG A 129 10.17 -1.68 6.27
CA ARG A 129 9.52 -0.68 5.42
C ARG A 129 10.39 -0.28 4.23
N HIS A 130 11.70 -0.20 4.41
CA HIS A 130 12.63 0.07 3.31
C HIS A 130 12.60 -1.09 2.30
N ALA A 131 12.67 -2.33 2.75
CA ALA A 131 12.56 -3.50 1.88
C ALA A 131 11.23 -3.52 1.12
N LEU A 132 10.12 -3.17 1.78
CA LEU A 132 8.80 -3.09 1.15
C LEU A 132 8.71 -1.96 0.11
N ALA A 133 9.16 -0.75 0.44
CA ALA A 133 9.16 0.38 -0.50
C ALA A 133 10.02 0.08 -1.73
N ARG A 134 11.18 -0.55 -1.53
CA ARG A 134 12.06 -0.96 -2.62
C ARG A 134 11.46 -2.09 -3.46
N ALA A 135 10.70 -3.00 -2.86
CA ALA A 135 9.98 -4.03 -3.60
C ALA A 135 8.84 -3.45 -4.45
N LEU A 136 8.10 -2.47 -3.91
CA LEU A 136 7.10 -1.71 -4.67
C LEU A 136 7.73 -0.95 -5.85
N HIS A 137 8.90 -0.35 -5.65
CA HIS A 137 9.67 0.29 -6.72
C HIS A 137 10.04 -0.72 -7.82
N ALA A 138 10.62 -1.86 -7.45
CA ALA A 138 10.96 -2.91 -8.41
C ALA A 138 9.74 -3.39 -9.20
N VAL A 139 8.56 -3.51 -8.56
CA VAL A 139 7.29 -3.85 -9.24
C VAL A 139 6.84 -2.73 -10.19
N ALA A 140 6.95 -1.46 -9.78
CA ALA A 140 6.61 -0.33 -10.63
C ALA A 140 7.50 -0.27 -11.88
N VAL A 141 8.83 -0.38 -11.71
CA VAL A 141 9.82 -0.42 -12.80
C VAL A 141 9.54 -1.60 -13.73
N TYR A 142 9.29 -2.79 -13.16
CA TYR A 142 8.98 -3.99 -13.93
C TYR A 142 7.79 -3.78 -14.88
N HIS A 143 6.75 -3.08 -14.41
CA HIS A 143 5.55 -2.83 -15.19
C HIS A 143 5.67 -1.65 -16.15
N HIS A 144 6.33 -0.56 -15.77
CA HIS A 144 6.20 0.72 -16.48
C HIS A 144 7.45 1.15 -17.25
N GLU A 145 8.63 0.59 -16.98
CA GLU A 145 9.89 1.04 -17.57
C GLU A 145 10.67 -0.12 -18.22
N ASP A 146 11.27 -0.98 -17.39
CA ASP A 146 12.07 -2.12 -17.83
C ASP A 146 11.84 -3.33 -16.91
N GLY A 147 11.15 -4.33 -17.45
CA GLY A 147 10.89 -5.63 -16.82
C GLY A 147 12.15 -6.34 -16.28
N GLU A 148 13.25 -6.31 -17.03
CA GLU A 148 14.50 -6.95 -16.63
C GLU A 148 15.20 -6.16 -15.51
N GLU A 149 15.07 -4.83 -15.52
CA GLU A 149 15.56 -3.98 -14.43
C GLU A 149 14.78 -4.23 -13.14
N GLY A 150 13.45 -4.18 -13.18
CA GLY A 150 12.62 -4.45 -12.01
C GLY A 150 12.87 -5.84 -11.41
N HIS A 151 13.03 -6.87 -12.26
CA HIS A 151 13.40 -8.22 -11.81
C HIS A 151 14.79 -8.26 -11.15
N ARG A 152 15.80 -7.58 -11.71
CA ARG A 152 17.14 -7.48 -11.11
C ARG A 152 17.12 -6.75 -9.78
N GLU A 153 16.37 -5.65 -9.66
CA GLU A 153 16.22 -4.93 -8.40
C GLU A 153 15.63 -5.82 -7.31
N LEU A 154 14.53 -6.52 -7.60
CA LEU A 154 13.88 -7.40 -6.63
C LEU A 154 14.80 -8.55 -6.18
N ALA A 155 15.60 -9.11 -7.10
CA ALA A 155 16.57 -10.15 -6.78
C ALA A 155 17.65 -9.69 -5.78
N LEU A 156 18.08 -8.42 -5.84
CA LEU A 156 19.03 -7.85 -4.90
C LEU A 156 18.44 -7.73 -3.49
N ILE A 157 17.18 -7.28 -3.37
CA ILE A 157 16.47 -7.16 -2.08
C ILE A 157 16.29 -8.55 -1.44
N ARG A 158 15.92 -9.55 -2.25
CA ARG A 158 15.73 -10.91 -1.76
C ARG A 158 17.02 -11.49 -1.16
N ALA A 159 18.17 -11.22 -1.76
CA ALA A 159 19.45 -11.73 -1.27
C ALA A 159 19.79 -11.21 0.14
N THR A 160 19.31 -10.01 0.50
CA THR A 160 19.55 -9.42 1.82
C THR A 160 18.53 -9.82 2.88
N SER A 161 17.35 -10.29 2.48
CA SER A 161 16.20 -10.54 3.37
C SER A 161 15.77 -12.00 3.42
N ALA A 162 16.54 -12.93 2.88
CA ALA A 162 16.13 -14.32 2.64
C ALA A 162 15.60 -15.07 3.89
N ASP A 163 16.15 -14.78 5.07
CA ASP A 163 15.79 -15.46 6.34
C ASP A 163 14.70 -14.73 7.14
N THR A 164 14.03 -13.74 6.54
CA THR A 164 12.99 -12.94 7.20
C THR A 164 11.58 -13.30 6.69
N PRO A 165 10.50 -13.02 7.45
CA PRO A 165 9.14 -13.19 6.95
C PRO A 165 8.85 -12.46 5.62
N ILE A 166 9.41 -11.26 5.46
CA ILE A 166 9.30 -10.48 4.21
C ILE A 166 10.08 -11.13 3.05
N GLY A 167 11.16 -11.87 3.34
CA GLY A 167 11.94 -12.63 2.36
C GLY A 167 11.11 -13.61 1.53
N ALA A 168 10.13 -14.28 2.15
CA ALA A 168 9.23 -15.18 1.43
C ALA A 168 8.29 -14.45 0.45
N VAL A 169 7.79 -13.27 0.84
CA VAL A 169 6.95 -12.42 -0.03
C VAL A 169 7.75 -11.93 -1.24
N LEU A 170 9.00 -11.50 -1.01
CA LEU A 170 9.93 -11.09 -2.07
C LEU A 170 10.29 -12.25 -3.01
N ALA A 171 10.48 -13.45 -2.47
CA ALA A 171 10.76 -14.64 -3.26
C ALA A 171 9.61 -14.99 -4.21
N ALA A 172 8.37 -14.97 -3.73
CA ALA A 172 7.18 -15.23 -4.55
C ALA A 172 7.02 -14.19 -5.67
N ALA A 173 7.28 -12.91 -5.37
CA ALA A 173 7.25 -11.86 -6.38
C ALA A 173 8.35 -12.01 -7.44
N GLY A 174 9.57 -12.43 -7.03
CA GLY A 174 10.67 -12.69 -7.96
C GLY A 174 10.37 -13.83 -8.93
N VAL A 175 9.74 -14.90 -8.45
CA VAL A 175 9.25 -15.99 -9.32
C VAL A 175 8.20 -15.47 -10.30
N ALA A 176 7.23 -14.69 -9.83
CA ALA A 176 6.20 -14.11 -10.70
C ALA A 176 6.77 -13.20 -11.80
N MET A 177 7.81 -12.41 -11.49
CA MET A 177 8.46 -11.54 -12.47
C MET A 177 9.19 -12.36 -13.53
N ALA A 178 9.91 -13.39 -13.11
CA ALA A 178 10.62 -14.30 -14.01
C ALA A 178 9.65 -15.05 -14.94
N ASP A 179 8.53 -15.55 -14.41
CA ASP A 179 7.48 -16.20 -15.20
C ASP A 179 6.92 -15.24 -16.27
N GLY A 180 6.65 -14.00 -15.87
CA GLY A 180 6.14 -12.96 -16.79
C GLY A 180 7.14 -12.57 -17.88
N LEU A 181 8.43 -12.47 -17.58
CA LEU A 181 9.49 -12.20 -18.58
C LEU A 181 9.64 -13.34 -19.59
N GLN A 182 9.45 -14.58 -19.15
CA GLN A 182 9.53 -15.76 -20.01
C GLN A 182 8.27 -15.96 -20.87
N GLY A 183 7.21 -15.19 -20.64
CA GLY A 183 5.89 -15.43 -21.26
C GLY A 183 5.26 -16.76 -20.83
N SER A 184 5.72 -17.30 -19.70
CA SER A 184 5.35 -18.61 -19.16
C SER A 184 4.00 -18.54 -18.44
N GLY A 185 2.94 -18.28 -19.21
CA GLY A 185 1.56 -18.29 -18.75
C GLY A 185 0.80 -17.02 -19.14
N PRO A 186 -0.52 -17.09 -19.36
CA PRO A 186 -1.30 -15.88 -19.56
C PRO A 186 -1.17 -15.02 -18.30
N HIS A 187 -0.84 -13.73 -18.45
CA HIS A 187 -1.13 -12.72 -17.45
C HIS A 187 -2.65 -12.67 -17.27
N GLN A 188 -3.21 -13.65 -16.55
CA GLN A 188 -4.57 -13.60 -16.09
C GLN A 188 -4.54 -12.59 -14.97
N ARG A 189 -4.81 -11.33 -15.35
CA ARG A 189 -5.19 -10.28 -14.41
C ARG A 189 -6.13 -10.95 -13.41
N PRO A 190 -5.71 -11.10 -12.15
CA PRO A 190 -6.55 -11.76 -11.18
C PRO A 190 -7.94 -11.11 -11.17
N ALA A 191 -8.99 -11.88 -10.93
CA ALA A 191 -10.38 -11.41 -11.08
C ALA A 191 -10.76 -10.21 -10.18
N GLY A 192 -9.87 -9.77 -9.29
CA GLY A 192 -10.01 -8.57 -8.48
C GLY A 192 -8.69 -7.83 -8.30
N THR A 193 -8.76 -6.69 -7.62
CA THR A 193 -7.58 -5.98 -7.11
C THR A 193 -6.93 -6.83 -6.01
N PRO A 194 -5.59 -6.87 -5.90
CA PRO A 194 -4.94 -7.48 -4.74
C PRO A 194 -5.48 -6.88 -3.43
N PRO A 195 -5.44 -7.62 -2.32
CA PRO A 195 -5.65 -7.00 -1.01
C PRO A 195 -4.56 -5.94 -0.76
N PRO A 196 -4.84 -4.90 0.06
CA PRO A 196 -3.83 -3.94 0.49
C PRO A 196 -2.61 -4.63 1.08
N LEU A 197 -1.42 -4.10 0.78
CA LEU A 197 -0.18 -4.59 1.37
C LEU A 197 -0.20 -4.48 2.90
N ARG A 198 0.49 -5.40 3.55
CA ARG A 198 0.87 -5.25 4.96
C ARG A 198 1.82 -4.06 5.15
N GLY A 199 1.91 -3.58 6.39
CA GLY A 199 2.66 -2.39 6.78
C GLY A 199 1.81 -1.11 6.85
N GLY A 200 0.56 -1.18 6.38
CA GLY A 200 -0.46 -0.14 6.55
C GLY A 200 -1.18 -0.16 7.90
N VAL A 201 -2.33 0.51 8.01
CA VAL A 201 -3.10 0.56 9.25
C VAL A 201 -3.95 -0.69 9.40
N LEU A 202 -4.51 -1.23 8.31
CA LEU A 202 -5.35 -2.42 8.32
C LEU A 202 -4.58 -3.66 8.80
N GLN A 203 -3.34 -3.83 8.30
CA GLN A 203 -2.43 -4.93 8.65
C GLN A 203 -1.02 -4.39 8.93
N PRO A 204 -0.72 -3.88 10.14
CA PRO A 204 0.53 -3.19 10.44
C PRO A 204 1.74 -4.12 10.61
N HIS A 205 1.50 -5.42 10.81
CA HIS A 205 2.52 -6.40 11.15
C HIS A 205 3.12 -7.01 9.88
N LEU A 206 4.38 -6.67 9.59
CA LEU A 206 5.17 -7.20 8.47
C LEU A 206 5.77 -8.59 8.75
N ASP A 207 5.74 -9.04 10.01
CA ASP A 207 6.29 -10.32 10.49
C ASP A 207 5.30 -11.50 10.37
N ALA A 208 4.05 -11.25 10.03
CA ALA A 208 3.05 -12.30 9.86
C ALA A 208 3.40 -13.23 8.68
N PRO A 209 3.07 -14.54 8.73
CA PRO A 209 3.39 -15.49 7.67
C PRO A 209 2.84 -15.05 6.30
N ALA A 210 3.68 -15.25 5.28
CA ALA A 210 3.59 -14.63 3.97
C ALA A 210 2.29 -14.92 3.22
N THR A 211 1.82 -13.90 2.50
CA THR A 211 0.81 -14.02 1.45
C THR A 211 1.47 -13.73 0.11
N ASP A 212 0.89 -14.21 -0.99
CA ASP A 212 1.34 -13.91 -2.37
C ASP A 212 1.05 -12.45 -2.79
N GLU A 213 1.02 -11.50 -1.87
CA GLU A 213 0.52 -10.13 -2.08
C GLU A 213 1.36 -9.34 -3.10
N LEU A 214 2.69 -9.37 -3.01
CA LEU A 214 3.55 -8.75 -4.04
C LEU A 214 3.52 -9.52 -5.36
N ALA A 215 3.49 -10.86 -5.31
CA ALA A 215 3.38 -11.68 -6.50
C ALA A 215 2.06 -11.42 -7.27
N TYR A 216 0.98 -11.12 -6.56
CA TYR A 216 -0.30 -10.75 -7.15
C TYR A 216 -0.19 -9.44 -7.93
N ARG A 217 0.52 -8.43 -7.40
CA ARG A 217 0.77 -7.15 -8.07
C ARG A 217 1.56 -7.36 -9.36
N VAL A 218 2.63 -8.14 -9.30
CA VAL A 218 3.42 -8.54 -10.47
C VAL A 218 2.56 -9.25 -11.53
N ARG A 219 1.59 -10.07 -11.12
CA ARG A 219 0.71 -10.77 -12.08
C ARG A 219 -0.42 -9.89 -12.62
N ALA A 220 -0.70 -8.74 -12.00
CA ALA A 220 -1.80 -7.86 -12.41
C ALA A 220 -1.54 -7.21 -13.78
N TRP A 221 -0.27 -7.01 -14.13
CA TRP A 221 0.15 -6.34 -15.35
C TRP A 221 1.32 -7.07 -16.04
N PRO A 222 1.45 -6.99 -17.36
CA PRO A 222 2.62 -7.51 -18.05
C PRO A 222 3.88 -6.69 -17.71
N ALA A 223 5.05 -7.27 -17.98
CA ALA A 223 6.31 -6.51 -18.03
C ALA A 223 6.25 -5.49 -19.17
N ASN A 224 6.84 -4.31 -18.98
CA ASN A 224 6.90 -3.24 -20.00
C ASN A 224 5.51 -2.92 -20.59
N ARG A 225 4.54 -2.72 -19.70
CA ARG A 225 3.17 -2.40 -20.09
C ARG A 225 3.16 -1.17 -21.00
N PRO A 226 2.46 -1.22 -22.14
CA PRO A 226 2.29 -0.05 -22.99
C PRO A 226 1.63 1.11 -22.22
N ALA A 227 2.13 2.33 -22.42
CA ALA A 227 1.52 3.55 -21.90
C ALA A 227 0.06 3.67 -22.38
N GLY A 228 -0.85 4.09 -21.49
CA GLY A 228 -2.28 4.28 -21.81
C GLY A 228 -3.16 3.03 -21.74
N TYR A 229 -2.64 1.87 -21.34
CA TYR A 229 -3.45 0.67 -21.07
C TYR A 229 -4.17 0.78 -19.72
N ALA A 230 -5.13 1.69 -19.57
CA ALA A 230 -5.84 1.85 -18.30
C ALA A 230 -6.44 0.53 -17.81
N ALA A 231 -6.49 0.35 -16.49
CA ALA A 231 -7.32 -0.67 -15.86
C ALA A 231 -8.73 -0.58 -16.41
N ASP A 232 -9.08 -1.50 -17.33
CA ASP A 232 -10.44 -1.64 -17.82
C ASP A 232 -11.34 -1.73 -16.59
N PRO A 233 -12.22 -0.73 -16.35
CA PRO A 233 -13.15 -0.80 -15.25
C PRO A 233 -14.12 -1.88 -15.71
N GLY A 234 -14.00 -3.08 -15.10
CA GLY A 234 -14.85 -4.21 -15.44
C GLY A 234 -16.32 -3.79 -15.56
N PRO A 235 -17.14 -4.52 -16.33
CA PRO A 235 -18.46 -4.08 -16.76
C PRO A 235 -19.25 -3.56 -15.56
N ARG A 236 -19.69 -2.30 -15.62
CA ARG A 236 -20.69 -1.73 -14.71
C ARG A 236 -21.89 -2.67 -14.76
N GLN A 237 -22.08 -3.50 -13.75
CA GLN A 237 -23.31 -4.28 -13.64
C GLN A 237 -24.47 -3.30 -13.43
N PRO A 238 -25.59 -3.48 -14.16
CA PRO A 238 -26.75 -2.60 -14.12
C PRO A 238 -27.48 -2.62 -12.78
#